data_AF-A0A1V5XDH6-F1
#
_entry.id   AF-A0A1V5XDH6-F1
#
_cell.length_a   1.000
_cell.length_b   1.000
_cell.length_c   1.000
_cell.angle_alpha   90.00
_cell.angle_beta   90.00
_cell.angle_gamma   90.00
#
_symmetry.space_group_name_H-M   'P 1'
#
loop_
_entity.id
_entity.type
_entity.pdbx_description
1 polymer ?
#
loop_
_entity_poly.entity_id
_entity_poly.type
_entity_poly.pdbx_seq_one_letter_code
_entity_poly.pdbx_strand_id
1 'polypeptide(L)'
;MRREIGLLISVLLVCMSLVSGCTSKTTENSLSEQKETIYQVSTLNSLLVGNFDGFRSVGDLKASGDIGIGTFDALDGELVMKDKKGRYFQYNEHHC
;
A
#
# COMPACT_ATOMS: atom_id res chain seq x y z
N MET A 1 -46.40 -22.79 14.74
CA MET A 1 -45.81 -22.76 13.39
C MET A 1 -46.14 -21.49 12.60
N ARG A 2 -47.42 -21.16 12.34
CA ARG A 2 -47.78 -19.97 11.53
C ARG A 2 -47.43 -18.61 12.17
N ARG A 3 -47.42 -18.50 13.51
CA ARG A 3 -47.04 -17.28 14.25
C ARG A 3 -45.52 -17.06 14.29
N GLU A 4 -44.74 -18.14 14.40
CA GLU A 4 -43.27 -18.13 14.32
C GLU A 4 -42.78 -17.70 12.94
N ILE A 5 -43.43 -18.20 11.87
CA ILE A 5 -43.12 -17.81 10.48
C ILE A 5 -43.45 -16.34 10.25
N GLY A 6 -44.56 -15.84 10.79
CA GLY A 6 -44.91 -14.42 10.70
C GLY A 6 -43.93 -13.49 11.43
N LEU A 7 -43.41 -13.94 12.58
CA LEU A 7 -42.37 -13.22 13.33
C LEU A 7 -41.03 -13.21 12.60
N LEU A 8 -40.64 -14.33 11.99
CA LEU A 8 -39.41 -14.43 11.21
C LEU A 8 -39.45 -13.58 9.94
N ILE A 9 -40.60 -13.52 9.25
CA ILE A 9 -40.77 -12.69 8.05
C ILE A 9 -40.74 -11.19 8.40
N SER A 10 -41.35 -10.78 9.52
CA SER A 10 -41.31 -9.38 9.94
C SER A 10 -39.91 -8.94 10.36
N VAL A 11 -39.15 -9.79 11.05
CA VAL A 11 -37.74 -9.53 11.42
C VAL A 11 -36.87 -9.43 10.16
N LEU A 12 -37.04 -10.34 9.19
CA LEU A 12 -36.31 -10.29 7.92
C LEU A 12 -36.56 -9.00 7.14
N LEU A 13 -37.82 -8.55 7.08
CA LEU A 13 -38.21 -7.30 6.39
C LEU A 13 -37.67 -6.04 7.08
N VAL A 14 -37.60 -6.02 8.41
CA VAL A 14 -37.00 -4.92 9.19
C VAL A 14 -35.47 -4.90 9.06
N CYS A 15 -34.81 -6.06 8.98
CA CYS A 15 -33.37 -6.11 8.72
C CYS A 15 -32.99 -5.60 7.32
N MET A 16 -33.86 -5.81 6.33
CA MET A 16 -33.62 -5.33 4.96
C MET A 16 -33.70 -3.80 4.82
N SER A 17 -34.55 -3.12 5.60
CA SER A 17 -34.68 -1.66 5.54
C SER A 17 -33.52 -0.92 6.23
N LEU A 18 -32.84 -1.57 7.17
CA LEU A 18 -31.66 -1.01 7.85
C LEU A 18 -30.38 -1.02 6.98
N VAL A 19 -30.39 -1.70 5.83
CA VAL A 19 -29.23 -1.76 4.90
C VAL A 19 -29.18 -0.54 3.95
N SER A 20 -30.23 0.27 3.84
CA SER A 20 -30.25 1.45 2.94
C SER A 20 -29.74 2.75 3.58
N GLY A 21 -29.20 2.70 4.80
CA GLY A 21 -28.77 3.88 5.57
C GLY A 21 -27.27 4.17 5.49
N CYS A 22 -26.73 4.44 4.28
CA CYS A 22 -25.50 5.22 4.07
C CYS A 22 -25.39 5.60 2.59
N THR A 23 -26.12 6.63 2.17
CA THR A 23 -25.74 7.40 0.97
C THR A 23 -25.31 8.78 1.43
N SER A 24 -24.08 8.85 1.93
CA SER A 24 -23.36 10.13 1.95
C SER A 24 -23.09 10.49 0.50
N LYS A 25 -24.03 11.20 -0.14
CA LYS A 25 -23.69 12.00 -1.32
C LYS A 25 -22.91 13.21 -0.79
N THR A 26 -21.66 12.95 -0.44
CA THR A 26 -20.70 14.02 -0.27
C THR A 26 -20.47 14.58 -1.67
N THR A 27 -20.97 15.79 -1.90
CA THR A 27 -20.59 16.62 -3.03
C THR A 27 -19.13 17.02 -2.82
N GLU A 28 -18.22 16.06 -2.97
CA GLU A 28 -16.77 16.27 -2.98
C GLU A 28 -16.42 16.81 -4.35
N ASN A 29 -16.14 18.11 -4.40
CA ASN A 29 -15.49 18.77 -5.52
C ASN A 29 -14.18 18.00 -5.81
N SER A 30 -14.21 17.08 -6.78
CA SER A 30 -13.18 16.08 -7.01
C SER A 30 -11.97 16.69 -7.72
N LEU A 31 -11.32 17.65 -7.07
CA LEU A 31 -9.90 17.90 -7.27
C LEU A 31 -9.23 16.66 -6.69
N SER A 32 -8.75 15.78 -7.56
CA SER A 32 -8.00 14.58 -7.19
C SER A 32 -7.05 14.86 -6.02
N GLU A 33 -7.38 14.40 -4.82
CA GLU A 33 -6.40 14.31 -3.74
C GLU A 33 -5.32 13.35 -4.24
N GLN A 34 -4.24 13.91 -4.79
CA GLN A 34 -3.00 13.19 -5.03
C GLN A 34 -2.44 12.86 -3.65
N LYS A 35 -2.90 11.76 -3.06
CA LYS A 35 -2.42 11.31 -1.77
C LYS A 35 -0.95 10.92 -1.94
N GLU A 36 -0.06 11.62 -1.25
CA GLU A 36 1.33 11.23 -1.16
C GLU A 36 1.42 9.89 -0.41
N THR A 37 2.06 8.90 -1.02
CA THR A 37 2.20 7.55 -0.47
C THR A 37 3.66 7.19 -0.27
N ILE A 38 3.97 6.52 0.84
CA ILE A 38 5.26 5.88 1.06
C ILE A 38 5.17 4.43 0.62
N TYR A 39 6.12 3.99 -0.19
CA TYR A 39 6.28 2.60 -0.61
C TYR A 39 7.55 2.02 0.00
N GLN A 40 7.46 0.84 0.58
CA GLN A 40 8.58 0.16 1.22
C GLN A 40 8.58 -1.32 0.86
N VAL A 41 9.73 -1.82 0.44
CA VAL A 41 9.97 -3.25 0.25
C VAL A 41 10.64 -3.77 1.52
N SER A 42 10.09 -4.83 2.12
CA SER A 42 10.54 -5.39 3.40
C SER A 42 10.32 -4.46 4.61
N THR A 43 10.95 -4.77 5.74
CA THR A 43 10.94 -3.96 6.97
C THR A 43 12.35 -3.74 7.49
N LEU A 44 12.58 -2.62 8.19
CA LEU A 44 13.86 -2.36 8.85
C LEU A 44 14.23 -3.47 9.84
N ASN A 45 13.24 -4.04 10.55
CA ASN A 45 13.48 -5.16 11.46
C ASN A 45 13.98 -6.42 10.72
N SER A 46 13.45 -6.70 9.52
CA SER A 46 13.96 -7.79 8.67
C SER A 46 15.42 -7.58 8.28
N LEU A 47 15.79 -6.33 7.97
CA LEU A 47 17.16 -5.96 7.65
C LEU A 47 18.09 -6.16 8.86
N LEU A 48 17.66 -5.71 10.04
CA LEU A 48 18.44 -5.82 11.29
C LEU A 48 18.75 -7.27 11.70
N VAL A 49 17.88 -8.23 11.36
CA VAL A 49 18.11 -9.65 11.64
C VAL A 49 18.87 -10.38 10.54
N GLY A 50 19.38 -9.67 9.52
CA GLY A 50 20.24 -10.23 8.48
C GLY A 50 19.53 -10.79 7.26
N ASN A 51 18.24 -10.51 7.05
CA ASN A 51 17.54 -10.94 5.85
C ASN A 51 17.84 -10.00 4.68
N PHE A 52 18.94 -10.27 3.95
CA PHE A 52 19.46 -9.44 2.87
C PHE A 52 19.08 -9.91 1.47
N ASP A 53 18.29 -10.98 1.35
CA ASP A 53 17.86 -11.51 0.07
C ASP A 53 16.94 -10.51 -0.65
N GLY A 54 17.36 -10.08 -1.84
CA GLY A 54 16.60 -9.20 -2.72
C GLY A 54 15.48 -9.95 -3.43
N PHE A 55 14.26 -9.40 -3.37
CA PHE A 55 13.07 -10.00 -4.01
C PHE A 55 12.26 -9.00 -4.87
N ARG A 56 12.81 -7.80 -5.08
CA ARG A 56 12.26 -6.76 -5.96
C ARG A 56 13.38 -6.09 -6.72
N SER A 57 13.17 -5.86 -8.02
CA SER A 57 14.13 -5.11 -8.82
C SER A 57 13.95 -3.60 -8.62
N VAL A 58 15.00 -2.82 -8.89
CA VAL A 58 14.88 -1.35 -8.91
C VAL A 58 13.92 -0.90 -10.01
N GLY A 59 13.80 -1.65 -11.11
CA GLY A 59 12.81 -1.38 -12.16
C GLY A 59 11.38 -1.38 -11.65
N ASP A 60 11.04 -2.36 -10.81
CA ASP A 60 9.71 -2.45 -10.18
C ASP A 60 9.50 -1.33 -9.15
N LEU A 61 10.55 -0.96 -8.42
CA LEU A 61 10.48 0.11 -7.42
C LEU A 61 10.14 1.48 -8.03
N LYS A 62 10.64 1.76 -9.25
CA LYS A 62 10.34 3.00 -9.99
C LYS A 62 8.87 3.17 -10.35
N ALA A 63 8.11 2.08 -10.42
CA ALA A 63 6.66 2.17 -10.62
C ALA A 63 5.93 2.74 -9.38
N SER A 64 6.61 2.76 -8.22
CA SER A 64 6.02 3.15 -6.93
C SER A 64 6.46 4.54 -6.45
N GLY A 65 7.42 5.18 -7.12
CA GLY A 65 7.88 6.53 -6.77
C GLY A 65 9.11 7.00 -7.55
N ASP A 66 9.42 8.29 -7.42
CA ASP A 66 10.50 8.98 -8.13
C ASP A 66 11.64 9.46 -7.19
N ILE A 67 11.43 9.36 -5.88
CA ILE A 67 12.42 9.66 -4.83
C ILE A 67 12.46 8.48 -3.86
N GLY A 68 13.65 8.05 -3.46
CA GLY A 68 13.79 6.97 -2.49
C GLY A 68 15.23 6.67 -2.08
N ILE A 69 15.37 5.87 -1.03
CA ILE A 69 16.64 5.35 -0.51
C ILE A 69 16.51 3.85 -0.21
N GLY A 70 17.63 3.15 -0.09
CA GLY A 70 17.66 1.75 0.29
C GLY A 70 19.03 1.12 0.14
N THR A 71 19.05 -0.20 -0.04
CA THR A 71 20.24 -1.01 -0.33
C THR A 71 19.86 -2.09 -1.34
N PHE A 72 20.85 -2.81 -1.88
CA PHE A 72 20.65 -3.86 -2.86
C PHE A 72 20.67 -5.24 -2.20
N ASP A 73 20.47 -6.27 -3.02
CA ASP A 73 20.68 -7.66 -2.62
C ASP A 73 22.03 -7.84 -1.93
N ALA A 74 22.04 -8.65 -0.87
CA ALA A 74 23.24 -8.94 -0.07
C ALA A 74 23.97 -7.70 0.51
N LEU A 75 23.26 -6.58 0.71
CA LEU A 75 23.84 -5.29 1.10
C LEU A 75 24.92 -4.76 0.13
N ASP A 76 24.77 -5.03 -1.17
CA ASP A 76 25.67 -4.50 -2.20
C ASP A 76 25.47 -2.98 -2.37
N GLY A 77 25.98 -2.21 -1.42
CA GLY A 77 25.94 -0.75 -1.42
C GLY A 77 24.58 -0.12 -1.15
N GLU A 78 24.54 1.18 -1.39
CA GLU A 78 23.43 2.06 -1.04
C GLU A 78 22.69 2.54 -2.28
N LEU A 79 21.36 2.43 -2.26
CA LEU A 79 20.47 2.96 -3.28
C LEU A 79 20.09 4.40 -2.95
N VAL A 80 20.33 5.31 -3.89
CA VAL A 80 19.73 6.64 -3.90
C VAL A 80 18.96 6.83 -5.21
N MET A 81 17.64 6.99 -5.13
CA MET A 81 16.77 7.25 -6.27
C MET A 81 16.31 8.70 -6.26
N LYS A 82 16.39 9.36 -7.42
CA LYS A 82 15.96 10.75 -7.58
C LYS A 82 15.35 10.99 -8.96
N ASP A 83 14.52 12.03 -9.00
CA ASP A 83 13.87 12.61 -10.17
C ASP A 83 12.79 11.77 -10.87
N LYS A 84 11.92 12.46 -11.63
CA LYS A 84 10.76 11.89 -12.33
C LYS A 84 11.11 10.81 -13.36
N LYS A 85 12.38 10.66 -13.76
CA LYS A 85 12.82 9.59 -14.67
C LYS A 85 13.20 8.32 -13.90
N GLY A 86 13.14 8.34 -12.57
CA GLY A 86 13.52 7.23 -11.70
C GLY A 86 14.99 6.86 -11.88
N ARG A 87 15.88 7.85 -12.01
CA ARG A 87 17.33 7.57 -12.03
C ARG A 87 17.75 7.14 -10.63
N TYR A 88 18.67 6.17 -10.56
CA TYR A 88 19.22 5.71 -9.30
C TYR A 88 20.75 5.64 -9.36
N PHE A 89 21.35 5.74 -8.19
CA PHE A 89 22.78 5.60 -7.97
C PHE A 89 22.97 4.48 -6.94
N GLN A 90 24.01 3.68 -7.15
CA GLN A 90 24.50 2.69 -6.21
C GLN A 90 25.85 3.18 -5.69
N TYR A 91 25.97 3.37 -4.38
CA TYR A 91 27.22 3.77 -3.73
C TYR A 91 27.83 2.58 -3.00
N ASN A 92 29.05 2.19 -3.38
CA ASN A 92 29.77 1.05 -2.82
C ASN A 92 31.02 1.55 -2.08
N GLU A 93 31.17 1.20 -0.81
CA GLU A 93 32.30 1.66 0.02
C GLU A 93 33.63 0.93 -0.28
N HIS A 94 33.59 -0.20 -0.98
CA HIS A 94 34.74 -1.12 -1.11
C HIS A 94 35.41 -1.16 -2.49
N HIS A 95 35.13 -0.20 -3.37
CA HIS A 95 35.77 -0.14 -4.69
C HIS A 95 36.66 1.11 -4.78
N CYS A 96 37.87 1.00 -4.22
CA CYS A 96 39.06 1.76 -4.62
C CYS A 96 40.03 0.79 -5.29
#